data_AF-D0USG8-F1
#
_entry.id   AF-D0USG8-F1
#
_cell.length_a   1.000
_cell.length_b   1.000
_cell.length_c   1.000
_cell.angle_alpha   90.00
_cell.angle_beta   90.00
_cell.angle_gamma   90.00
#
_symmetry.space_group_name_H-M   'P 1'
#
loop_
_entity.id
_entity.type
_entity.pdbx_description
1 polymer ?
#
loop_
_entity_poly.entity_id
_entity_poly.type
_entity_poly.pdbx_seq_one_letter_code
_entity_poly.pdbx_strand_id
1 'polypeptide(L)'
;IKACADKLKRELEEFGFPPKFPETTTEVVQEETKADAVIKDKSKGKKSKAVAKSGSGKYQWQIMQSLGLSDDEIRKFADASHWLDHFPPLAVKDLRSIGLHVDWRRTFMTTDSNPFFDQFVRWQFLRLKAKNKVMFGKRYTVFSPKDN
;
A
#
# COMPACT_ATOMS: atom_id res chain seq x y z
N ILE A 1 0.90 -0.14 -3.57
CA ILE A 1 1.91 0.70 -4.26
C ILE A 1 1.21 1.72 -5.15
N LYS A 2 0.56 1.30 -6.25
CA LYS A 2 -0.08 2.21 -7.22
C LYS A 2 -1.07 3.23 -6.60
N ALA A 3 -2.03 2.78 -5.79
CA ALA A 3 -2.97 3.69 -5.11
C ALA A 3 -2.30 4.76 -4.22
N CYS A 4 -1.18 4.44 -3.57
CA CYS A 4 -0.42 5.40 -2.75
C CYS A 4 0.35 6.39 -3.64
N ALA A 5 0.94 5.91 -4.74
CA ALA A 5 1.61 6.74 -5.73
C ALA A 5 0.62 7.72 -6.41
N ASP A 6 -0.57 7.24 -6.77
CA ASP A 6 -1.62 8.06 -7.37
C ASP A 6 -2.16 9.09 -6.36
N LYS A 7 -2.26 8.73 -5.07
CA LYS A 7 -2.59 9.69 -4.00
C LYS A 7 -1.54 10.78 -3.87
N LEU A 8 -0.24 10.44 -3.91
CA LEU A 8 0.84 11.44 -3.92
C LEU A 8 0.78 12.33 -5.15
N LYS A 9 0.54 11.73 -6.33
CA LYS A 9 0.41 12.48 -7.58
C LYS A 9 -0.72 13.51 -7.49
N ARG A 10 -1.88 13.12 -6.97
CA ARG A 10 -3.00 14.03 -6.75
C ARG A 10 -2.66 15.12 -5.74
N GLU A 11 -2.02 14.77 -4.62
CA GLU A 11 -1.61 15.75 -3.61
C GLU A 11 -0.60 16.78 -4.17
N LEU A 12 0.32 16.36 -5.06
CA LEU A 12 1.22 17.25 -5.79
C LEU A 12 0.48 18.18 -6.76
N GLU A 13 -0.52 17.66 -7.47
CA GLU A 13 -1.33 18.45 -8.42
C GLU A 13 -2.23 19.47 -7.70
N GLU A 14 -2.81 19.10 -6.54
CA GLU A 14 -3.74 19.94 -5.78
C GLU A 14 -3.03 20.99 -4.91
N PHE A 15 -1.92 20.63 -4.24
CA PHE A 15 -1.28 21.48 -3.22
C PHE A 15 0.08 22.04 -3.64
N GLY A 16 0.60 21.65 -4.81
CA GLY A 16 1.87 22.10 -5.35
C GLY A 16 3.11 21.45 -4.70
N PHE A 17 4.27 22.06 -4.91
CA PHE A 17 5.55 21.61 -4.37
C PHE A 17 6.36 22.78 -3.80
N PRO A 18 6.71 22.78 -2.49
CA PRO A 18 6.25 21.84 -1.45
C PRO A 18 4.75 22.00 -1.17
N PRO A 19 4.02 20.91 -0.87
CA PRO A 19 2.57 20.94 -0.75
C PRO A 19 2.14 21.76 0.46
N LYS A 20 1.31 22.78 0.22
CA LYS A 20 0.68 23.58 1.28
C LYS A 20 -0.71 23.04 1.54
N PHE A 21 -0.80 22.11 2.48
CA PHE A 21 -2.11 21.60 2.91
C PHE A 21 -2.86 22.69 3.68
N PRO A 22 -4.20 22.81 3.51
CA PRO A 22 -4.98 23.71 4.32
C PRO A 22 -4.80 23.35 5.80
N GLU A 23 -4.44 24.33 6.63
CA GLU A 23 -4.45 24.21 8.09
C GLU A 23 -5.90 23.98 8.52
N THR A 24 -6.34 22.73 8.49
CA THR A 24 -7.55 22.36 9.19
C THR A 24 -7.13 22.29 10.65
N THR A 25 -7.52 23.32 11.41
CA THR A 25 -7.64 23.29 12.86
C THR A 25 -8.02 21.88 13.29
N THR A 26 -7.34 21.37 14.30
CA THR A 26 -7.52 20.04 14.87
C THR A 26 -8.92 19.90 15.51
N GLU A 27 -9.98 19.99 14.72
CA GLU A 27 -11.23 19.33 15.05
C GLU A 27 -10.99 17.86 14.76
N VAL A 28 -10.61 17.17 15.83
CA VAL A 28 -10.87 15.75 16.00
C VAL A 28 -12.34 15.57 15.62
N VAL A 29 -12.61 15.15 14.38
CA VAL A 29 -13.92 14.63 14.01
C VAL A 29 -14.05 13.37 14.87
N GLN A 30 -14.62 13.55 16.04
CA GLN A 30 -15.29 12.50 16.77
C GLN A 30 -16.34 11.99 15.78
N GLU A 31 -16.06 10.86 15.14
CA GLU A 31 -17.14 10.06 14.59
C GLU A 31 -18.09 9.81 15.77
N GLU A 32 -19.23 10.51 15.74
CA GLU A 32 -20.34 10.28 16.65
C GLU A 32 -20.64 8.79 16.63
N THR A 33 -20.23 8.10 17.68
CA THR A 33 -20.71 6.76 17.98
C THR A 33 -22.20 6.90 18.23
N LYS A 34 -23.02 6.62 17.22
CA LYS A 34 -24.40 6.22 17.44
C LYS A 34 -24.37 5.02 18.38
N ALA A 35 -24.70 5.29 19.63
CA ALA A 35 -24.91 4.30 20.64
C ALA A 35 -26.13 3.47 20.20
N ASP A 36 -25.90 2.19 19.89
CA ASP A 36 -26.89 1.16 20.21
C ASP A 36 -26.28 -0.23 20.25
N ALA A 37 -26.81 -1.00 21.21
CA ALA A 37 -26.60 -2.42 21.49
C ALA A 37 -25.26 -2.85 22.12
N VAL A 38 -25.31 -2.90 23.46
CA VAL A 38 -24.51 -3.78 24.32
C VAL A 38 -24.48 -5.21 23.74
N ILE A 39 -23.30 -5.69 23.35
CA ILE A 39 -23.01 -7.14 23.27
C ILE A 39 -21.75 -7.44 24.07
N LYS A 40 -21.98 -8.24 25.10
CA LYS A 40 -21.05 -8.76 26.10
C LYS A 40 -20.28 -9.94 25.48
N ASP A 41 -19.08 -9.69 24.91
CA ASP A 41 -18.12 -10.79 24.69
C ASP A 41 -16.66 -10.28 24.64
N LYS A 42 -15.84 -10.78 25.58
CA LYS A 42 -14.42 -10.41 25.78
C LYS A 42 -13.49 -11.29 24.94
N SER A 43 -13.72 -11.41 23.63
CA SER A 43 -12.99 -12.39 22.81
C SER A 43 -12.62 -11.94 21.39
N LYS A 44 -12.58 -10.63 21.07
CA LYS A 44 -12.08 -10.16 19.76
C LYS A 44 -11.18 -8.93 19.88
N GLY A 45 -9.87 -9.13 19.63
CA GLY A 45 -8.83 -8.10 19.50
C GLY A 45 -9.00 -7.19 18.26
N LYS A 46 -10.13 -6.49 18.16
CA LYS A 46 -10.41 -5.53 17.08
C LYS A 46 -9.87 -4.12 17.37
N LYS A 47 -9.63 -3.75 18.64
CA LYS A 47 -9.20 -2.38 19.00
C LYS A 47 -7.73 -2.08 18.68
N SER A 48 -6.87 -3.09 18.57
CA SER A 48 -5.43 -2.90 18.36
C SER A 48 -5.05 -2.46 16.94
N LYS A 49 -5.90 -2.74 15.94
CA LYS A 49 -5.62 -2.38 14.52
C LYS A 49 -6.11 -0.99 14.14
N ALA A 50 -7.14 -0.45 14.80
CA ALA A 50 -7.67 0.89 14.53
C ALA A 50 -6.72 1.97 15.07
N VAL A 51 -6.16 1.75 16.26
CA VAL A 51 -5.19 2.66 16.90
C VAL A 51 -3.84 2.67 16.16
N ALA A 52 -3.43 1.56 15.54
CA ALA A 52 -2.23 1.54 14.69
C ALA A 52 -2.42 2.22 13.33
N LYS A 53 -3.67 2.47 12.90
CA LYS A 53 -4.00 3.19 11.66
C LYS A 53 -4.17 4.69 11.85
N SER A 54 -4.14 5.21 13.08
CA SER A 54 -4.17 6.64 13.39
C SER A 54 -2.76 7.25 13.49
N GLY A 55 -1.77 6.67 12.78
CA GLY A 55 -0.38 7.12 12.77
C GLY A 55 -0.14 8.33 11.87
N SER A 56 0.10 9.48 12.53
CA SER A 56 0.86 10.70 12.16
C SER A 56 0.64 11.49 10.85
N GLY A 57 -0.22 11.10 9.91
CA GLY A 57 -0.43 11.93 8.69
C GLY A 57 -1.80 11.76 8.05
N LYS A 58 -2.52 12.87 7.84
CA LYS A 58 -3.78 12.89 7.07
C LYS A 58 -3.50 12.69 5.58
N TYR A 59 -2.38 13.25 5.11
CA TYR A 59 -1.92 13.21 3.73
C TYR A 59 -0.81 12.18 3.54
N GLN A 60 -0.74 11.59 2.35
CA GLN A 60 0.31 10.61 2.02
C GLN A 60 1.70 11.27 2.07
N TRP A 61 1.80 12.54 1.65
CA TRP A 61 3.04 13.31 1.73
C TRP A 61 3.61 13.38 3.15
N GLN A 62 2.77 13.65 4.15
CA GLN A 62 3.18 13.73 5.56
C GLN A 62 3.70 12.38 6.08
N ILE A 63 3.12 11.27 5.63
CA ILE A 63 3.59 9.91 5.98
C ILE A 63 4.96 9.64 5.35
N MET A 64 5.20 10.15 4.13
CA MET A 64 6.51 10.02 3.49
C MET A 64 7.58 10.89 4.18
N GLN A 65 7.21 12.07 4.66
CA GLN A 65 8.11 12.91 5.47
C GLN A 65 8.45 12.25 6.82
N SER A 66 7.50 11.57 7.46
CA SER A 66 7.78 10.86 8.73
C SER A 66 8.68 9.64 8.56
N LEU A 67 8.81 9.11 7.34
CA LEU A 67 9.82 8.12 6.97
C LEU A 67 11.24 8.72 6.82
N GLY A 68 11.39 10.04 6.99
CA GLY A 68 12.67 10.74 6.91
C GLY A 68 13.14 11.05 5.49
N LEU A 69 12.25 11.03 4.51
CA LEU A 69 12.57 11.35 3.11
C LEU A 69 12.49 12.86 2.87
N SER A 70 13.38 13.35 1.99
CA SER A 70 13.35 14.76 1.57
C SER A 70 12.20 15.03 0.59
N ASP A 71 11.67 16.26 0.57
CA ASP A 71 10.55 16.62 -0.32
C ASP A 71 10.85 16.31 -1.80
N ASP A 72 12.08 16.54 -2.25
CA ASP A 72 12.54 16.24 -3.61
C ASP A 72 12.49 14.75 -3.96
N GLU A 73 12.76 13.88 -2.97
CA GLU A 73 12.65 12.44 -3.12
C GLU A 73 11.19 12.00 -3.10
N ILE A 74 10.38 12.55 -2.20
CA ILE A 74 8.94 12.24 -2.10
C ILE A 74 8.24 12.47 -3.44
N ARG A 75 8.60 13.52 -4.17
CA ARG A 75 8.09 13.78 -5.52
C ARG A 75 8.29 12.60 -6.48
N LYS A 76 9.41 11.89 -6.39
CA LYS A 76 9.70 10.72 -7.27
C LYS A 76 8.77 9.54 -6.99
N PHE A 77 8.23 9.44 -5.76
CA PHE A 77 7.25 8.41 -5.39
C PHE A 77 5.85 8.65 -5.98
N ALA A 78 5.61 9.75 -6.71
CA ALA A 78 4.43 9.88 -7.55
C ALA A 78 4.40 8.82 -8.68
N ASP A 79 5.58 8.34 -9.09
CA ASP A 79 5.68 7.17 -9.97
C ASP A 79 5.75 5.88 -9.15
N ALA A 80 4.89 4.92 -9.49
CA ALA A 80 4.84 3.61 -8.83
C ALA A 80 6.12 2.80 -9.04
N SER A 81 6.83 3.01 -10.14
CA SER A 81 8.10 2.33 -10.44
C SER A 81 9.16 2.64 -9.40
N HIS A 82 9.24 3.91 -8.96
CA HIS A 82 10.23 4.33 -7.98
C HIS A 82 10.11 3.60 -6.63
N TRP A 83 8.90 3.18 -6.26
CA TRP A 83 8.68 2.38 -5.06
C TRP A 83 9.36 1.01 -5.15
N LEU A 84 9.38 0.42 -6.35
CA LEU A 84 9.98 -0.88 -6.63
C LEU A 84 11.50 -0.82 -6.61
N ASP A 85 12.09 0.34 -6.86
CA ASP A 85 13.54 0.53 -6.79
C ASP A 85 14.01 0.90 -5.39
N HIS A 86 13.22 1.69 -4.65
CA HIS A 86 13.63 2.25 -3.37
C HIS A 86 13.44 1.29 -2.18
N PHE A 87 12.24 0.71 -2.03
CA PHE A 87 11.91 -0.06 -0.83
C PHE A 87 12.49 -1.47 -0.77
N PRO A 88 12.58 -2.26 -1.87
CA PRO A 88 13.11 -3.61 -1.79
C PRO A 88 14.56 -3.71 -1.31
N PRO A 89 15.50 -2.84 -1.74
CA PRO A 89 16.84 -2.83 -1.17
C PRO A 89 16.87 -2.51 0.33
N LEU A 90 16.02 -1.60 0.79
CA LEU A 90 15.87 -1.27 2.22
C LEU A 90 15.36 -2.48 3.01
N ALA A 91 14.34 -3.17 2.50
CA ALA A 91 13.84 -4.39 3.14
C ALA A 91 14.92 -5.46 3.26
N VAL A 92 15.76 -5.66 2.22
CA VAL A 92 16.89 -6.59 2.30
C VAL A 92 17.91 -6.14 3.35
N LYS A 93 18.23 -4.84 3.42
CA LYS A 93 19.15 -4.29 4.43
C LYS A 93 18.64 -4.53 5.85
N ASP A 94 17.35 -4.31 6.08
CA ASP A 94 16.72 -4.49 7.39
C ASP A 94 16.65 -5.98 7.78
N LEU A 95 16.31 -6.86 6.84
CA LEU A 95 16.31 -8.30 7.10
C LEU A 95 17.72 -8.85 7.38
N ARG A 96 18.75 -8.25 6.77
CA ARG A 96 20.16 -8.56 7.07
C ARG A 96 20.59 -8.04 8.43
N SER A 97 20.15 -6.85 8.84
CA SER A 97 20.50 -6.28 10.16
C SER A 97 19.88 -7.06 11.31
N ILE A 98 18.69 -7.67 11.09
CA ILE A 98 18.05 -8.60 12.02
C ILE A 98 18.84 -9.93 12.13
N GLY A 99 19.65 -10.29 11.13
CA GLY A 99 20.45 -11.52 11.13
C GLY A 99 19.70 -12.75 10.63
N LEU A 100 18.73 -12.59 9.72
CA LEU A 100 17.99 -13.73 9.17
C LEU A 100 18.87 -14.61 8.26
N HIS A 101 18.77 -15.93 8.45
CA HIS A 101 19.45 -16.93 7.63
C HIS A 101 18.70 -17.19 6.32
N VAL A 102 18.78 -16.25 5.38
CA VAL A 102 18.11 -16.30 4.07
C VAL A 102 19.14 -16.39 2.94
N ASP A 103 18.87 -17.23 1.92
CA ASP A 103 19.66 -17.25 0.68
C ASP A 103 19.25 -16.10 -0.25
N TRP A 104 20.00 -14.99 -0.16
CA TRP A 104 19.76 -13.76 -0.93
C TRP A 104 19.87 -13.93 -2.45
N ARG A 105 20.46 -15.02 -2.94
CA ARG A 105 20.53 -15.29 -4.39
C ARG A 105 19.17 -15.63 -4.99
N ARG A 106 18.18 -15.92 -4.14
CA ARG A 106 16.81 -16.26 -4.52
C ARG A 106 15.84 -15.09 -4.35
N THR A 107 16.34 -13.88 -4.14
CA THR A 107 15.53 -12.67 -4.07
C THR A 107 15.05 -12.27 -5.47
N PHE A 108 13.77 -11.94 -5.61
CA PHE A 108 13.18 -11.49 -6.87
C PHE A 108 12.01 -10.53 -6.63
N MET A 109 11.65 -9.76 -7.66
CA MET A 109 10.47 -8.90 -7.67
C MET A 109 9.30 -9.60 -8.36
N THR A 110 8.07 -9.32 -7.91
CA THR A 110 6.84 -9.98 -8.38
C THR A 110 6.08 -9.22 -9.46
N THR A 111 6.53 -8.01 -9.80
CA THR A 111 5.95 -7.20 -10.87
C THR A 111 6.47 -7.66 -12.24
N ASP A 112 5.84 -7.15 -13.28
CA ASP A 112 6.25 -7.29 -14.68
C ASP A 112 7.67 -6.79 -14.97
N SER A 113 8.23 -5.95 -14.09
CA SER A 113 9.65 -5.54 -14.10
C SER A 113 10.63 -6.72 -14.07
N ASN A 114 10.20 -7.88 -13.55
CA ASN A 114 11.00 -9.11 -13.56
C ASN A 114 10.51 -10.07 -14.67
N PRO A 115 11.20 -10.16 -15.81
CA PRO A 115 10.75 -10.97 -16.94
C PRO A 115 10.72 -12.47 -16.61
N PHE A 116 11.60 -12.97 -15.73
CA PHE A 116 11.64 -14.39 -15.37
C PHE A 116 10.39 -14.79 -14.57
N PHE A 117 10.01 -13.97 -13.60
CA PHE A 117 8.83 -14.24 -12.79
C PHE A 117 7.54 -14.03 -13.59
N ASP A 118 7.48 -13.01 -14.45
CA ASP A 118 6.35 -12.80 -15.36
C ASP A 118 6.13 -14.01 -16.29
N GLN A 119 7.21 -14.53 -16.90
CA GLN A 119 7.12 -15.75 -17.73
C GLN A 119 6.65 -16.97 -16.94
N PHE A 120 7.11 -17.13 -15.69
CA PHE A 120 6.65 -18.20 -14.81
C PHE A 120 5.15 -18.09 -14.51
N VAL A 121 4.65 -16.89 -14.18
CA VAL A 121 3.22 -16.65 -13.93
C VAL A 121 2.40 -16.87 -15.20
N ARG A 122 2.86 -16.40 -16.36
CA ARG A 122 2.19 -16.66 -17.66
C ARG A 122 2.07 -18.16 -17.93
N TRP A 123 3.16 -18.91 -17.77
CA TRP A 123 3.14 -20.37 -17.89
C TRP A 123 2.14 -21.02 -16.92
N GLN A 124 2.08 -20.56 -15.67
CA GLN A 124 1.13 -21.04 -14.67
C GLN A 124 -0.32 -20.80 -15.13
N PHE A 125 -0.66 -19.59 -15.56
CA PHE A 125 -2.02 -19.24 -15.99
C PHE A 125 -2.43 -19.96 -17.28
N LEU A 126 -1.50 -20.16 -18.23
CA LEU A 126 -1.75 -20.95 -19.43
C LEU A 126 -2.10 -22.40 -19.09
N ARG A 127 -1.39 -23.01 -18.12
CA ARG A 127 -1.70 -24.37 -17.63
C ARG A 127 -3.03 -24.44 -16.89
N LEU A 128 -3.36 -23.43 -16.09
CA LEU A 128 -4.63 -23.38 -15.38
C LEU A 128 -5.80 -23.21 -16.35
N LYS A 129 -5.63 -22.42 -17.41
CA LYS A 129 -6.60 -22.28 -18.50
C LYS A 129 -6.78 -23.61 -19.24
N ALA A 130 -5.69 -24.29 -19.61
CA ALA A 130 -5.73 -25.59 -20.28
C ALA A 130 -6.43 -26.68 -19.43
N LYS A 131 -6.38 -26.59 -18.11
CA LYS A 131 -7.07 -27.48 -17.17
C LYS A 131 -8.49 -27.03 -16.79
N ASN A 132 -9.06 -26.06 -17.51
CA ASN A 132 -10.38 -25.47 -17.24
C ASN A 132 -10.56 -24.96 -15.79
N LYS A 133 -9.46 -24.50 -15.16
CA LYS A 133 -9.49 -23.89 -13.81
C LYS A 133 -9.69 -22.38 -13.87
N VAL A 134 -9.43 -21.75 -15.02
CA VAL A 134 -9.73 -20.35 -15.29
C VAL A 134 -10.89 -20.28 -16.26
N MET A 135 -12.00 -19.69 -15.82
CA MET A 135 -13.20 -19.50 -16.62
C MET A 135 -13.56 -18.01 -16.68
N PHE A 136 -14.12 -17.57 -17.80
CA PHE A 136 -14.63 -16.21 -17.97
C PHE A 136 -16.16 -16.23 -17.89
N GLY A 137 -16.75 -15.32 -17.12
CA GLY A 137 -18.19 -15.20 -16.98
C GLY A 137 -18.59 -14.13 -15.96
N LYS A 138 -19.85 -13.68 -16.01
CA LYS A 138 -20.37 -12.68 -15.08
C LYS A 138 -20.57 -13.30 -13.71
N ARG A 139 -19.93 -12.73 -12.69
CA ARG A 139 -20.02 -13.15 -11.29
C ARG A 139 -20.24 -11.91 -10.43
N TYR A 140 -20.97 -12.07 -9.32
CA TYR A 140 -21.05 -11.02 -8.32
C TYR A 140 -19.74 -10.99 -7.54
N THR A 141 -19.06 -9.85 -7.58
CA THR A 141 -17.81 -9.59 -6.86
C THR A 141 -17.93 -8.25 -6.17
N VAL A 142 -17.27 -8.09 -5.01
CA VAL A 142 -17.13 -6.77 -4.39
C VAL A 142 -16.36 -5.89 -5.38
N PHE A 143 -16.95 -4.73 -5.70
CA PHE A 143 -16.41 -3.81 -6.68
C PHE A 143 -16.39 -2.39 -6.09
N SER A 144 -15.30 -1.69 -6.32
CA SER A 144 -15.09 -0.30 -5.91
C SER A 144 -15.11 0.56 -7.16
N PRO A 145 -16.12 1.45 -7.34
CA PRO A 145 -16.16 2.36 -8.49
C PRO A 145 -14.97 3.33 -8.57
N LYS A 146 -14.23 3.51 -7.46
CA LYS A 146 -13.03 4.36 -7.43
C LYS A 146 -11.77 3.66 -7.94
N ASP A 147 -11.74 2.32 -7.90
CA ASP A 147 -10.58 1.52 -8.30
C ASP A 147 -10.71 0.96 -9.73
N ASN A 148 -11.78 1.32 -10.44
CA ASN A 148 -12.08 0.89 -11.80
C ASN A 148 -11.45 1.80 -12.84
#